data_AF-A0A1G3BXC1-F1
#
_entry.id   AF-A0A1G3BXC1-F1
#
_cell.length_a   1.000
_cell.length_b   1.000
_cell.length_c   1.000
_cell.angle_alpha   90.00
_cell.angle_beta   90.00
_cell.angle_gamma   90.00
#
_symmetry.space_group_name_H-M   'P 1'
#
loop_
_entity.id
_entity.type
_entity.pdbx_description
1 polymer ?
#
loop_
_entity_poly.entity_id
_entity_poly.type
_entity_poly.pdbx_seq_one_letter_code
_entity_poly.pdbx_strand_id
1 'polypeptide(L)'
;MKKNTNTLPKAVFSAGNITILKMAAHDVPSFKEIQGKEWVLYGKKNEYPLYLLDLYNRSSKHNAIVNGKAKYVFGQGFGKDGEEIVNSDNETLNEVTTKCILDCELFSGFYMEIIWERAGNKIAEIRHMDYSDMRSNKDNTEFYWSEKWTREHRDNPGEFIRNDNPDDVKTYKPYEENDKTGAQIFFYKAYRPGLKTYPLPEYQGAVVHIDIDIQIGDYWNNAIHNGFSASHIINFYNGIPTEKEQQRLEEKIGAKLTGARSKKYVLNFTDLKDKGSDVQKLEPEDLDRHLQILNETVQQEIFTGHHVTSPMLFGIKTSGQLGGRSELIEANELFQNIYVTPKQQLFEKLIGIVAKAKGIKGELKLGKIEPIGYIFSESIMVKYLPERAISEMVAQRMGVDLTKYPEHEQEREDKKEAENTKKFKKETEDRVILELRKRGKKRGGKVLKSRPVEWVYSKHKQTEEELITFAKDAITKDPSIVSISPPSATLPKRAEGKAPSIDVVYAYAWRDAIPVDERDTDDHPSREFCVEMMEMSEAGMTWTREDIDSLENEIGTSVWEMRGGWMTKGGTDIHLPYCRHIWTQQVIIN
;
A
#
# COMPACT_ATOMS: atom_id res chain seq x y z
N MET A 1 -27.87 17.18 39.78
CA MET A 1 -26.94 18.01 38.97
C MET A 1 -25.67 17.21 38.72
N LYS A 2 -25.52 16.66 37.50
CA LYS A 2 -24.32 15.91 37.07
C LYS A 2 -23.21 16.93 36.78
N LYS A 3 -22.08 16.83 37.47
CA LYS A 3 -20.86 17.57 37.13
C LYS A 3 -20.13 16.78 36.07
N ASN A 4 -20.06 17.34 34.87
CA ASN A 4 -19.17 16.87 33.81
C ASN A 4 -17.74 17.21 34.23
N THR A 5 -16.91 16.19 34.48
CA THR A 5 -15.50 16.35 34.86
C THR A 5 -14.63 16.28 33.61
N ASN A 6 -14.51 17.41 32.92
CA ASN A 6 -13.26 17.77 32.27
C ASN A 6 -12.52 18.70 33.24
N THR A 7 -11.61 18.15 34.02
CA THR A 7 -10.85 18.90 35.02
C THR A 7 -9.67 19.63 34.37
N LEU A 8 -9.88 20.88 33.96
CA LEU A 8 -8.84 21.91 34.05
C LEU A 8 -8.74 22.37 35.51
N PRO A 9 -7.58 22.30 36.21
CA PRO A 9 -7.52 22.67 37.60
C PRO A 9 -7.35 24.19 37.80
N LYS A 10 -8.19 24.65 38.74
CA LYS A 10 -8.24 25.93 39.43
C LYS A 10 -6.89 26.53 39.81
N ALA A 11 -6.76 27.84 39.57
CA ALA A 11 -6.24 28.79 40.55
C ALA A 11 -7.11 30.06 40.45
N VAL A 12 -7.90 30.32 41.49
CA VAL A 12 -8.79 31.49 41.58
C VAL A 12 -7.99 32.63 42.20
N PHE A 13 -7.62 33.60 41.38
CA PHE A 13 -7.30 34.94 41.87
C PHE A 13 -8.46 35.84 41.47
N SER A 14 -9.23 36.32 42.46
CA SER A 14 -10.26 37.32 42.21
C SER A 14 -9.64 38.71 42.24
N ALA A 15 -9.57 39.34 41.08
CA ALA A 15 -9.51 40.79 40.95
C ALA A 15 -10.33 41.17 39.71
N GLY A 16 -11.60 41.53 39.94
CA GLY A 16 -12.55 41.88 38.89
C GLY A 16 -13.13 40.66 38.16
N ASN A 17 -14.40 40.74 37.76
CA ASN A 17 -15.20 39.70 37.10
C ASN A 17 -14.71 39.32 35.68
N ILE A 18 -13.43 38.99 35.52
CA ILE A 18 -12.84 38.51 34.27
C ILE A 18 -12.25 37.12 34.54
N THR A 19 -12.93 36.09 34.04
CA THR A 19 -12.37 34.73 33.99
C THR A 19 -11.45 34.65 32.78
N ILE A 20 -10.14 34.79 32.99
CA ILE A 20 -9.15 34.51 31.94
C ILE A 20 -9.04 32.99 31.79
N LEU A 21 -9.59 32.45 30.70
CA LEU A 21 -9.36 31.07 30.30
C LEU A 21 -7.91 30.96 29.81
N LYS A 22 -7.03 30.38 30.63
CA LYS A 22 -5.71 29.97 30.18
C LYS A 22 -5.88 28.75 29.28
N MET A 23 -5.58 28.89 27.99
CA MET A 23 -5.47 27.77 27.07
C MET A 23 -4.25 26.95 27.48
N ALA A 24 -4.47 25.74 27.99
CA ALA A 24 -3.40 24.82 28.35
C ALA A 24 -2.83 24.18 27.08
N ALA A 25 -1.51 24.03 27.01
CA ALA A 25 -0.87 23.29 25.92
C ALA A 25 -1.20 21.80 26.01
N HIS A 26 -1.35 21.13 24.87
CA HIS A 26 -1.44 19.68 24.83
C HIS A 26 -0.07 19.08 25.13
N ASP A 27 0.09 18.47 26.31
CA ASP A 27 1.36 17.90 26.76
C ASP A 27 1.66 16.58 26.04
N VAL A 28 2.90 16.41 25.57
CA VAL A 28 3.43 15.09 25.22
C VAL A 28 3.49 14.25 26.51
N PRO A 29 3.09 12.96 26.49
CA PRO A 29 3.17 12.12 27.68
C PRO A 29 4.60 12.07 28.26
N SER A 30 4.67 12.10 29.59
CA SER A 30 5.95 11.98 30.31
C SER A 30 6.14 10.56 30.84
N PHE A 31 7.34 10.01 30.68
CA PHE A 31 7.74 8.76 31.33
C PHE A 31 8.54 9.09 32.58
N LYS A 32 8.09 8.58 33.74
CA LYS A 32 8.69 8.91 35.03
C LYS A 32 8.92 7.66 35.86
N GLU A 33 10.15 7.53 36.35
CA GLU A 33 10.47 6.62 37.45
C GLU A 33 9.86 7.19 38.74
N ILE A 34 9.14 6.37 39.49
CA ILE A 34 8.70 6.72 40.84
C ILE A 34 9.57 5.99 41.84
N GLN A 35 10.09 6.70 42.83
CA GLN A 35 10.80 6.07 43.95
C GLN A 35 9.92 5.02 44.64
N GLY A 36 10.45 3.81 44.81
CA GLY A 36 9.74 2.69 45.42
C GLY A 36 8.84 1.89 44.45
N LYS A 37 8.92 2.15 43.13
CA LYS A 37 8.30 1.34 42.09
C LYS A 37 9.36 0.75 41.18
N GLU A 38 9.17 -0.51 40.78
CA GLU A 38 10.12 -1.24 39.93
C GLU A 38 9.90 -0.94 38.42
N TRP A 39 8.74 -0.40 38.07
CA TRP A 39 8.38 -0.03 36.70
C TRP A 39 8.35 1.49 36.48
N VAL A 40 8.53 1.88 35.22
CA VAL A 40 8.35 3.26 34.76
C VAL A 40 6.88 3.54 34.48
N LEU A 41 6.38 4.72 34.83
CA LEU A 41 5.02 5.11 34.46
C LEU A 41 4.92 5.44 32.97
N TYR A 42 3.87 4.92 32.33
CA TYR A 42 3.51 5.25 30.97
C TYR A 42 2.46 6.38 30.97
N GLY A 43 2.93 7.62 31.06
CA GLY A 43 2.08 8.80 31.26
C GLY A 43 2.12 9.31 32.71
N LYS A 44 1.51 10.47 32.96
CA LYS A 44 1.56 11.14 34.29
C LYS A 44 0.89 10.30 35.38
N LYS A 45 -0.19 9.60 35.05
CA LYS A 45 -0.97 8.70 35.92
C LYS A 45 -0.89 7.23 35.47
N ASN A 46 0.10 6.84 34.67
CA ASN A 46 0.24 5.49 34.10
C ASN A 46 -0.89 5.07 33.13
N GLU A 47 -1.58 6.05 32.57
CA GLU A 47 -2.84 5.95 31.84
C GLU A 47 -2.68 6.05 30.32
N TYR A 48 -1.47 6.38 29.82
CA TYR A 48 -1.31 6.76 28.42
C TYR A 48 -1.69 5.65 27.42
N PRO A 49 -1.38 4.35 27.64
CA PRO A 49 -1.89 3.29 26.76
C PRO A 49 -3.42 3.23 26.71
N LEU A 50 -4.10 3.44 27.84
CA LEU A 50 -5.57 3.48 27.90
C LEU A 50 -6.14 4.70 27.20
N TYR A 51 -5.45 5.83 27.27
CA TYR A 51 -5.82 7.02 26.50
C TYR A 51 -5.73 6.77 24.99
N LEU A 52 -4.67 6.12 24.50
CA LEU A 52 -4.56 5.74 23.09
C LEU A 52 -5.66 4.75 22.67
N LEU A 53 -6.03 3.80 23.54
CA LEU A 53 -7.17 2.92 23.32
C LEU A 53 -8.50 3.69 23.25
N ASP A 54 -8.73 4.67 24.11
CA ASP A 54 -9.94 5.52 24.06
C ASP A 54 -10.03 6.26 22.73
N LEU A 55 -8.92 6.87 22.28
CA LEU A 55 -8.85 7.53 20.98
C LEU A 55 -9.16 6.57 19.83
N TYR A 56 -8.58 5.37 19.85
CA TYR A 56 -8.80 4.33 18.84
C TYR A 56 -10.25 3.82 18.82
N ASN A 57 -10.91 3.74 19.97
CA ASN A 57 -12.29 3.26 20.08
C ASN A 57 -13.33 4.33 19.73
N ARG A 58 -13.01 5.62 19.92
CA ARG A 58 -13.98 6.73 19.79
C ARG A 58 -13.85 7.55 18.50
N SER A 59 -12.65 7.68 17.93
CA SER A 59 -12.48 8.33 16.62
C SER A 59 -12.60 7.31 15.49
N SER A 60 -13.67 7.43 14.69
CA SER A 60 -13.90 6.54 13.54
C SER A 60 -12.82 6.69 12.45
N LYS A 61 -12.32 7.92 12.23
CA LYS A 61 -11.25 8.19 11.26
C LYS A 61 -9.95 7.52 11.69
N HIS A 62 -9.55 7.73 12.95
CA HIS A 62 -8.35 7.12 13.50
C HIS A 62 -8.42 5.59 13.49
N ASN A 63 -9.55 5.03 13.95
CA ASN A 63 -9.80 3.60 13.95
C ASN A 63 -9.65 2.98 12.55
N ALA A 64 -10.27 3.59 11.54
CA ALA A 64 -10.22 3.11 10.16
C ALA A 64 -8.79 3.10 9.59
N ILE A 65 -7.99 4.13 9.91
CA ILE A 65 -6.60 4.23 9.45
C ILE A 65 -5.73 3.17 10.10
N VAL A 66 -5.80 3.01 11.43
CA VAL A 66 -5.01 2.00 12.17
C VAL A 66 -5.35 0.59 11.68
N ASN A 67 -6.64 0.26 11.57
CA ASN A 67 -7.08 -1.04 11.07
C ASN A 67 -6.70 -1.27 9.60
N GLY A 68 -6.83 -0.25 8.76
CA GLY A 68 -6.42 -0.33 7.36
C GLY A 68 -4.93 -0.63 7.24
N LYS A 69 -4.09 0.13 7.96
CA LYS A 69 -2.63 -0.08 7.98
C LYS A 69 -2.29 -1.48 8.47
N ALA A 70 -2.85 -1.90 9.61
CA ALA A 70 -2.61 -3.23 10.17
C ALA A 70 -3.00 -4.33 9.17
N LYS A 71 -4.14 -4.18 8.49
CA LYS A 71 -4.60 -5.10 7.45
C LYS A 71 -3.65 -5.15 6.26
N TYR A 72 -3.17 -4.00 5.77
CA TYR A 72 -2.21 -3.96 4.67
C TYR A 72 -0.87 -4.60 5.05
N VAL A 73 -0.36 -4.34 6.26
CA VAL A 73 0.88 -4.94 6.78
C VAL A 73 0.74 -6.45 6.91
N PHE A 74 -0.33 -6.94 7.56
CA PHE A 74 -0.57 -8.38 7.68
C PHE A 74 -0.77 -9.04 6.31
N GLY A 75 -1.52 -8.38 5.44
CA GLY A 75 -1.73 -8.82 4.08
C GLY A 75 -2.49 -10.14 4.00
N GLN A 76 -1.86 -11.17 3.40
CA GLN A 76 -2.40 -12.54 3.33
C GLN A 76 -1.83 -13.48 4.41
N GLY A 77 -1.12 -12.93 5.41
CA GLY A 77 -0.43 -13.71 6.42
C GLY A 77 0.76 -14.50 5.87
N PHE A 78 1.24 -15.47 6.65
CA PHE A 78 2.39 -16.31 6.31
C PHE A 78 2.04 -17.57 5.50
N GLY A 79 0.92 -17.57 4.78
CA GLY A 79 0.43 -18.75 4.07
C GLY A 79 0.22 -19.94 5.01
N LYS A 80 0.57 -21.16 4.56
CA LYS A 80 0.36 -22.40 5.34
C LYS A 80 1.14 -22.44 6.65
N ASP A 81 2.35 -21.85 6.68
CA ASP A 81 3.17 -21.81 7.90
C ASP A 81 2.53 -20.91 8.97
N GLY A 82 1.71 -19.94 8.55
CA GLY A 82 0.96 -19.08 9.45
C GLY A 82 -0.22 -19.75 10.16
N GLU A 83 -0.70 -20.88 9.64
CA GLU A 83 -1.84 -21.64 10.20
C GLU A 83 -1.42 -22.62 11.32
N GLU A 84 -0.13 -22.70 11.63
CA GLU A 84 0.34 -23.54 12.73
C GLU A 84 -0.17 -23.00 14.07
N ILE A 85 -0.79 -23.87 14.88
CA ILE A 85 -1.25 -23.52 16.23
C ILE A 85 -0.03 -23.30 17.13
N VAL A 86 0.03 -22.12 17.74
CA VAL A 86 1.20 -21.69 18.50
C VAL A 86 1.01 -21.66 20.01
N ASN A 87 -0.21 -21.81 20.52
CA ASN A 87 -0.49 -21.83 21.97
C ASN A 87 -1.70 -22.70 22.34
N SER A 88 -1.96 -22.83 23.65
CA SER A 88 -3.04 -23.66 24.19
C SER A 88 -4.45 -23.11 23.94
N ASP A 89 -4.58 -21.84 23.55
CA ASP A 89 -5.87 -21.22 23.22
C ASP A 89 -6.29 -21.51 21.77
N ASN A 90 -5.51 -22.32 21.08
CA ASN A 90 -5.64 -22.69 19.66
C ASN A 90 -5.44 -21.51 18.71
N GLU A 91 -4.71 -20.47 19.12
CA GLU A 91 -4.35 -19.42 18.19
C GLU A 91 -3.25 -19.90 17.23
N THR A 92 -3.40 -19.52 15.97
CA THR A 92 -2.43 -19.69 14.91
C THR A 92 -1.34 -18.61 14.98
N LEU A 93 -0.20 -18.85 14.33
CA LEU A 93 0.84 -17.83 14.19
C LEU A 93 0.32 -16.56 13.51
N ASN A 94 -0.57 -16.70 12.54
CA ASN A 94 -1.25 -15.59 11.85
C ASN A 94 -2.10 -14.74 12.81
N GLU A 95 -2.85 -15.36 13.72
CA GLU A 95 -3.69 -14.66 14.69
C GLU A 95 -2.84 -13.88 15.71
N VAL A 96 -1.81 -14.51 16.28
CA VAL A 96 -0.87 -13.83 17.18
C VAL A 96 -0.16 -12.66 16.48
N THR A 97 0.27 -12.88 15.23
CA THR A 97 0.96 -11.85 14.44
C THR A 97 0.05 -10.69 14.11
N THR A 98 -1.21 -10.94 13.77
CA THR A 98 -2.20 -9.88 13.47
C THR A 98 -2.40 -8.97 14.68
N LYS A 99 -2.47 -9.54 15.89
CA LYS A 99 -2.54 -8.77 17.14
C LYS A 99 -1.28 -7.92 17.37
N CYS A 100 -0.10 -8.51 17.16
CA CYS A 100 1.17 -7.78 17.28
C CYS A 100 1.30 -6.64 16.25
N ILE A 101 0.80 -6.83 15.03
CA ILE A 101 0.75 -5.78 14.00
C ILE A 101 -0.18 -4.66 14.45
N LEU A 102 -1.39 -4.97 14.92
CA LEU A 102 -2.33 -3.96 15.41
C LEU A 102 -1.73 -3.15 16.57
N ASP A 103 -1.11 -3.81 17.55
CA ASP A 103 -0.42 -3.14 18.65
C ASP A 103 0.71 -2.25 18.16
N CYS A 104 1.48 -2.69 17.16
CA CYS A 104 2.54 -1.87 16.60
C CYS A 104 1.99 -0.64 15.87
N GLU A 105 0.87 -0.75 15.16
CA GLU A 105 0.24 0.37 14.48
C GLU A 105 -0.41 1.36 15.47
N LEU A 106 -0.89 0.86 16.61
CA LEU A 106 -1.52 1.67 17.65
C LEU A 106 -0.53 2.28 18.65
N PHE A 107 0.46 1.51 19.09
CA PHE A 107 1.38 1.91 20.16
C PHE A 107 2.83 2.04 19.71
N SER A 108 3.18 1.62 18.49
CA SER A 108 4.57 1.53 18.01
C SER A 108 5.45 0.54 18.79
N GLY A 109 4.82 -0.51 19.31
CA GLY A 109 5.48 -1.68 19.90
C GLY A 109 4.48 -2.81 20.12
N PHE A 110 4.98 -3.99 20.49
CA PHE A 110 4.14 -5.14 20.89
C PHE A 110 4.89 -6.02 21.88
N TYR A 111 4.15 -6.90 22.56
CA TYR A 111 4.67 -7.87 23.52
C TYR A 111 4.13 -9.28 23.21
N MET A 112 5.00 -10.29 23.32
CA MET A 112 4.63 -11.70 23.28
C MET A 112 5.20 -12.42 24.49
N GLU A 113 4.38 -13.25 25.14
CA GLU A 113 4.83 -14.23 26.11
C GLU A 113 5.32 -15.48 25.37
N ILE A 114 6.59 -15.81 25.57
CA ILE A 114 7.25 -16.98 25.00
C ILE A 114 7.50 -17.97 26.13
N ILE A 115 6.91 -19.16 26.01
CA ILE A 115 7.03 -20.21 27.03
C ILE A 115 7.80 -21.38 26.44
N TRP A 116 8.93 -21.71 27.07
CA TRP A 116 9.75 -22.86 26.66
C TRP A 116 9.19 -24.18 27.17
N GLU A 117 9.39 -25.25 26.40
CA GLU A 117 9.15 -26.62 26.90
C GLU A 117 10.02 -26.92 28.12
N ARG A 118 9.57 -27.80 29.01
CA ARG A 118 10.36 -28.23 30.19
C ARG A 118 11.73 -28.80 29.82
N ALA A 119 11.86 -29.39 28.64
CA ALA A 119 13.13 -29.92 28.13
C ALA A 119 14.07 -28.84 27.57
N GLY A 120 13.58 -27.61 27.35
CA GLY A 120 14.38 -26.48 26.85
C GLY A 120 14.80 -26.59 25.38
N ASN A 121 14.18 -27.47 24.59
CA ASN A 121 14.57 -27.69 23.19
C ASN A 121 13.84 -26.78 22.21
N LYS A 122 12.56 -26.49 22.48
CA LYS A 122 11.67 -25.70 21.62
C LYS A 122 10.77 -24.81 22.46
N ILE A 123 10.23 -23.78 21.81
CA ILE A 123 9.13 -22.99 22.36
C ILE A 123 7.86 -23.84 22.39
N ALA A 124 7.26 -23.99 23.57
CA ALA A 124 5.98 -24.63 23.74
C ALA A 124 4.86 -23.70 23.26
N GLU A 125 4.88 -22.43 23.71
CA GLU A 125 3.80 -21.48 23.45
C GLU A 125 4.31 -20.10 23.05
N ILE A 126 3.61 -19.48 22.09
CA ILE A 126 3.75 -18.08 21.70
C ILE A 126 2.39 -17.43 21.93
N ARG A 127 2.30 -16.48 22.86
CA ARG A 127 1.05 -15.79 23.22
C ARG A 127 1.22 -14.30 23.03
N HIS A 128 0.20 -13.65 22.48
CA HIS A 128 0.15 -12.18 22.46
C HIS A 128 -0.17 -11.67 23.88
N MET A 129 0.44 -10.55 24.26
CA MET A 129 0.15 -9.85 25.51
C MET A 129 -0.40 -8.47 25.19
N ASP A 130 -1.55 -8.11 25.76
CA ASP A 130 -2.15 -6.78 25.56
C ASP A 130 -1.15 -5.69 25.97
N TYR A 131 -0.89 -4.78 25.04
CA TYR A 131 0.08 -3.72 25.23
C TYR A 131 -0.24 -2.81 26.41
N SER A 132 -1.54 -2.58 26.68
CA SER A 132 -2.00 -1.70 27.74
C SER A 132 -1.77 -2.27 29.15
N ASP A 133 -1.64 -3.60 29.24
CA ASP A 133 -1.39 -4.33 30.48
C ASP A 133 0.10 -4.52 30.77
N MET A 134 0.99 -4.05 29.90
CA MET A 134 2.44 -4.25 30.05
C MET A 134 3.14 -2.99 30.55
N ARG A 135 4.03 -3.16 31.53
CA ARG A 135 5.00 -2.17 31.98
C ARG A 135 6.41 -2.74 32.01
N SER A 136 7.41 -1.88 32.17
CA SER A 136 8.81 -2.27 32.14
C SER A 136 9.65 -1.32 32.98
N ASN A 137 10.81 -1.80 33.42
CA ASN A 137 11.81 -0.94 34.05
C ASN A 137 12.52 -0.06 33.00
N LYS A 138 13.36 0.86 33.46
CA LYS A 138 14.00 1.87 32.61
C LYS A 138 14.72 1.30 31.38
N ASP A 139 15.43 0.20 31.60
CA ASP A 139 16.37 -0.40 30.67
C ASP A 139 15.77 -1.58 29.88
N ASN A 140 14.47 -1.86 30.05
CA ASN A 140 13.77 -2.98 29.45
C ASN A 140 14.38 -4.37 29.77
N THR A 141 14.93 -4.53 30.98
CA THR A 141 15.47 -5.81 31.47
C THR A 141 14.46 -6.58 32.33
N GLU A 142 13.34 -5.95 32.68
CA GLU A 142 12.23 -6.56 33.42
C GLU A 142 10.89 -6.04 32.88
N PHE A 143 9.90 -6.91 32.85
CA PHE A 143 8.56 -6.63 32.39
C PHE A 143 7.53 -7.01 33.44
N TYR A 144 6.49 -6.21 33.55
CA TYR A 144 5.44 -6.36 34.56
C TYR A 144 4.10 -6.38 33.85
N TRP A 145 3.27 -7.38 34.13
CA TRP A 145 1.92 -7.50 33.61
C TRP A 145 0.88 -7.28 34.71
N SER A 146 -0.19 -6.54 34.42
CA SER A 146 -1.37 -6.36 35.29
C SER A 146 -2.52 -5.77 34.48
N GLU A 147 -3.74 -6.27 34.67
CA GLU A 147 -4.96 -5.68 34.09
C GLU A 147 -5.43 -4.45 34.90
N LYS A 148 -4.83 -4.24 36.08
CA LYS A 148 -5.26 -3.28 37.08
C LYS A 148 -4.28 -2.12 37.25
N TRP A 149 -3.55 -1.72 36.20
CA TRP A 149 -2.69 -0.54 36.25
C TRP A 149 -3.43 0.76 36.57
N THR A 150 -4.72 0.80 36.24
CA THR A 150 -5.63 1.88 36.61
C THR A 150 -6.90 1.32 37.23
N ARG A 151 -7.66 2.19 37.87
CA ARG A 151 -8.97 1.89 38.44
C ARG A 151 -9.90 3.06 38.20
N GLU A 152 -11.19 2.77 38.12
CA GLU A 152 -12.20 3.81 38.02
C GLU A 152 -12.22 4.69 39.29
N HIS A 153 -12.40 5.99 39.09
CA HIS A 153 -12.49 6.97 40.16
C HIS A 153 -13.80 6.77 40.90
N ARG A 154 -13.72 6.46 42.20
CA ARG A 154 -14.89 6.15 43.05
C ARG A 154 -15.99 7.22 42.99
N ASP A 155 -15.61 8.50 42.97
CA ASP A 155 -16.56 9.61 42.99
C ASP A 155 -16.95 10.13 41.59
N ASN A 156 -16.24 9.70 40.53
CA ASN A 156 -16.43 10.15 39.15
C ASN A 156 -16.41 8.93 38.21
N PRO A 157 -17.52 8.18 38.11
CA PRO A 157 -17.60 7.05 37.18
C PRO A 157 -17.24 7.47 35.75
N GLY A 158 -16.37 6.71 35.09
CA GLY A 158 -15.78 7.01 33.78
C GLY A 158 -14.43 7.74 33.80
N GLU A 159 -13.98 8.26 34.95
CA GLU A 159 -12.61 8.79 35.09
C GLU A 159 -11.68 7.69 35.62
N PHE A 160 -10.59 7.38 34.91
CA PHE A 160 -9.61 6.40 35.37
C PHE A 160 -8.46 7.09 36.13
N ILE A 161 -8.10 6.52 37.27
CA ILE A 161 -6.96 6.95 38.08
C ILE A 161 -5.93 5.84 38.22
N ARG A 162 -4.68 6.25 38.47
CA ARG A 162 -3.58 5.34 38.73
C ARG A 162 -3.92 4.37 39.86
N ASN A 163 -3.63 3.09 39.65
CA ASN A 163 -3.58 2.12 40.73
C ASN A 163 -2.11 1.87 41.10
N ASP A 164 -1.70 2.40 42.26
CA ASP A 164 -0.30 2.33 42.67
C ASP A 164 0.14 0.93 43.09
N ASN A 165 -0.78 0.10 43.58
CA ASN A 165 -0.47 -1.24 44.08
C ASN A 165 -1.46 -2.24 43.46
N PRO A 166 -1.29 -2.61 42.17
CA PRO A 166 -2.05 -3.71 41.60
C PRO A 166 -1.70 -5.00 42.34
N ASP A 167 -2.71 -5.81 42.66
CA ASP A 167 -2.57 -7.06 43.42
C ASP A 167 -2.31 -8.28 42.52
N ASP A 168 -2.35 -8.08 41.21
CA ASP A 168 -2.22 -9.09 40.15
C ASP A 168 -0.91 -8.99 39.36
N VAL A 169 0.04 -8.17 39.82
CA VAL A 169 1.31 -7.95 39.11
C VAL A 169 2.08 -9.25 38.96
N LYS A 170 2.41 -9.60 37.71
CA LYS A 170 3.33 -10.68 37.36
C LYS A 170 4.60 -10.11 36.75
N THR A 171 5.75 -10.65 37.14
CA THR A 171 7.06 -10.20 36.65
C THR A 171 7.64 -11.22 35.67
N TYR A 172 8.22 -10.72 34.60
CA TYR A 172 8.83 -11.51 33.53
C TYR A 172 10.21 -10.96 33.16
N LYS A 173 11.11 -11.86 32.78
CA LYS A 173 12.40 -11.52 32.15
C LYS A 173 12.24 -11.35 30.63
N PRO A 174 13.13 -10.60 29.96
CA PRO A 174 13.16 -10.53 28.50
C PRO A 174 13.40 -11.90 27.86
N TYR A 175 12.95 -12.05 26.62
CA TYR A 175 13.31 -13.17 25.77
C TYR A 175 14.79 -13.10 25.40
N GLU A 176 15.49 -14.20 25.66
CA GLU A 176 16.88 -14.40 25.30
C GLU A 176 17.00 -15.78 24.65
N GLU A 177 17.48 -15.83 23.40
CA GLU A 177 17.51 -17.07 22.60
C GLU A 177 18.35 -18.19 23.25
N ASN A 178 19.34 -17.80 24.06
CA ASN A 178 20.23 -18.72 24.77
C ASN A 178 19.67 -19.18 26.12
N ASP A 179 18.67 -18.49 26.67
CA ASP A 179 18.03 -18.83 27.95
C ASP A 179 16.67 -19.48 27.67
N LYS A 180 16.66 -20.80 27.54
CA LYS A 180 15.50 -21.60 27.13
C LYS A 180 14.65 -22.07 28.31
N THR A 181 14.37 -21.18 29.25
CA THR A 181 13.72 -21.53 30.52
C THR A 181 12.54 -20.64 30.86
N GLY A 182 11.43 -21.28 31.24
CA GLY A 182 10.24 -20.61 31.76
C GLY A 182 9.52 -19.73 30.72
N ALA A 183 8.75 -18.77 31.23
CA ALA A 183 8.09 -17.73 30.46
C ALA A 183 8.99 -16.49 30.35
N GLN A 184 9.02 -15.89 29.16
CA GLN A 184 9.81 -14.72 28.82
C GLN A 184 9.01 -13.75 27.96
N ILE A 185 9.38 -12.47 27.97
CA ILE A 185 8.75 -11.46 27.12
C ILE A 185 9.63 -11.15 25.92
N PHE A 186 9.17 -11.57 24.74
CA PHE A 186 9.67 -11.03 23.47
C PHE A 186 8.95 -9.71 23.21
N PHE A 187 9.68 -8.65 22.90
CA PHE A 187 9.08 -7.35 22.68
C PHE A 187 9.71 -6.61 21.51
N TYR A 188 8.92 -5.74 20.90
CA TYR A 188 9.39 -4.75 19.97
C TYR A 188 8.99 -3.36 20.44
N LYS A 189 9.92 -2.42 20.26
CA LYS A 189 9.71 -1.00 20.52
C LYS A 189 10.34 -0.22 19.39
N ALA A 190 9.55 0.56 18.67
CA ALA A 190 10.05 1.43 17.63
C ALA A 190 11.06 2.43 18.21
N TYR A 191 12.17 2.62 17.50
CA TYR A 191 13.19 3.58 17.90
C TYR A 191 12.66 5.00 17.72
N ARG A 192 12.83 5.82 18.76
CA ARG A 192 12.59 7.27 18.70
C ARG A 192 13.63 7.99 19.56
N PRO A 193 14.36 8.98 19.03
CA PRO A 193 15.36 9.72 19.80
C PRO A 193 14.76 10.30 21.08
N GLY A 194 15.49 10.15 22.19
CA GLY A 194 15.08 10.67 23.50
C GLY A 194 14.10 9.80 24.29
N LEU A 195 13.57 8.71 23.71
CA LEU A 195 12.73 7.75 24.44
C LEU A 195 13.53 6.53 24.87
N LYS A 196 13.41 6.17 26.15
CA LYS A 196 14.11 5.01 26.73
C LYS A 196 13.19 3.83 26.93
N THR A 197 12.14 3.95 27.72
CA THR A 197 11.38 2.77 28.19
C THR A 197 10.23 2.37 27.26
N TYR A 198 9.43 3.35 26.84
CA TYR A 198 8.25 3.14 26.00
C TYR A 198 8.37 3.92 24.68
N PRO A 199 7.80 3.41 23.59
CA PRO A 199 7.67 4.15 22.34
C PRO A 199 6.60 5.24 22.46
N LEU A 200 6.48 6.03 21.40
CA LEU A 200 5.30 6.86 21.16
C LEU A 200 4.75 6.49 19.80
N PRO A 201 3.42 6.53 19.59
CA PRO A 201 2.84 6.20 18.30
C PRO A 201 3.42 7.08 17.19
N GLU A 202 3.51 6.54 15.97
CA GLU A 202 3.94 7.31 14.79
C GLU A 202 3.03 8.54 14.56
N TYR A 203 1.74 8.39 14.87
CA TYR A 203 0.75 9.46 14.78
C TYR A 203 0.75 10.43 15.97
N GLN A 204 1.81 10.46 16.78
CA GLN A 204 1.92 11.34 17.96
C GLN A 204 1.54 12.80 17.69
N GLY A 205 1.88 13.34 16.50
CA GLY A 205 1.54 14.70 16.11
C GLY A 205 0.04 14.93 15.87
N ALA A 206 -0.71 13.89 15.54
CA ALA A 206 -2.14 13.93 15.31
C ALA A 206 -2.98 13.65 16.57
N VAL A 207 -2.38 13.24 17.69
CA VAL A 207 -3.11 12.86 18.92
C VAL A 207 -4.12 13.94 19.35
N VAL A 208 -3.73 15.22 19.32
CA VAL A 208 -4.63 16.33 19.65
C VAL A 208 -5.78 16.47 18.65
N HIS A 209 -5.53 16.24 17.37
CA HIS A 209 -6.56 16.33 16.32
C HIS A 209 -7.53 15.15 16.39
N ILE A 210 -7.06 13.96 16.78
CA ILE A 210 -7.91 12.80 17.04
C ILE A 210 -8.83 13.07 18.23
N ASP A 211 -8.30 13.70 19.30
CA ASP A 211 -9.11 14.12 20.44
C ASP A 211 -10.15 15.18 20.06
N ILE A 212 -9.78 16.17 19.23
CA ILE A 212 -10.72 17.16 18.68
C ILE A 212 -11.81 16.48 17.82
N ASP A 213 -11.48 15.48 17.00
CA ASP A 213 -12.44 14.72 16.19
C ASP A 213 -13.53 14.08 17.07
N ILE A 214 -13.14 13.50 18.20
CA ILE A 214 -14.05 12.94 19.19
C ILE A 214 -14.93 14.03 19.81
N GLN A 215 -14.33 15.15 20.21
CA GLN A 215 -15.05 16.27 20.81
C GLN A 215 -16.04 16.93 19.85
N ILE A 216 -15.76 16.95 18.53
CA ILE A 216 -16.72 17.40 17.50
C ILE A 216 -17.92 16.45 17.49
N GLY A 217 -17.70 15.14 17.51
CA GLY A 217 -18.77 14.14 17.60
C GLY A 217 -19.63 14.32 18.85
N ASP A 218 -18.99 14.47 20.01
CA ASP A 218 -19.65 14.72 21.30
C ASP A 218 -20.44 16.04 21.28
N TYR A 219 -19.89 17.10 20.68
CA TYR A 219 -20.57 18.39 20.52
C TYR A 219 -21.86 18.22 19.70
N TRP A 220 -21.80 17.59 18.53
CA TRP A 220 -22.99 17.38 17.71
C TRP A 220 -24.01 16.47 18.38
N ASN A 221 -23.56 15.39 19.03
CA ASN A 221 -24.44 14.49 19.76
C ASN A 221 -25.17 15.24 20.88
N ASN A 222 -24.43 16.03 21.68
CA ASN A 222 -25.01 16.85 22.73
C ASN A 222 -25.89 17.97 22.18
N ALA A 223 -25.53 18.59 21.06
CA ALA A 223 -26.34 19.60 20.41
C ALA A 223 -27.67 19.00 19.94
N ILE A 224 -27.66 17.85 19.28
CA ILE A 224 -28.89 17.18 18.82
C ILE A 224 -29.77 16.76 20.00
N HIS A 225 -29.19 16.13 21.03
CA HIS A 225 -29.94 15.67 22.20
C HIS A 225 -30.49 16.81 23.04
N ASN A 226 -29.75 17.92 23.16
CA ASN A 226 -30.15 19.10 23.91
C ASN A 226 -30.74 20.19 23.01
N GLY A 227 -31.19 19.84 21.80
CA GLY A 227 -31.95 20.70 20.88
C GLY A 227 -31.28 22.00 20.43
N PHE A 228 -29.95 21.97 20.33
CA PHE A 228 -29.00 23.08 20.17
C PHE A 228 -29.09 24.03 21.38
N SER A 229 -27.97 24.20 22.10
CA SER A 229 -27.90 24.98 23.34
C SER A 229 -28.47 26.39 23.17
N ALA A 230 -28.82 27.05 24.28
CA ALA A 230 -29.44 28.37 24.31
C ALA A 230 -28.84 29.37 23.30
N SER A 231 -29.51 29.55 22.17
CA SER A 231 -29.06 30.43 21.09
C SER A 231 -29.43 31.89 21.35
N HIS A 232 -30.18 32.16 22.42
CA HIS A 232 -30.72 33.48 22.75
C HIS A 232 -30.58 33.79 24.24
N ILE A 233 -30.06 34.96 24.60
CA ILE A 233 -30.24 35.57 25.92
C ILE A 233 -31.48 36.47 25.84
N ILE A 234 -32.44 36.24 26.73
CA ILE A 234 -33.58 37.12 26.93
C ILE A 234 -33.26 37.96 28.18
N ASN A 235 -32.94 39.24 27.95
CA ASN A 235 -32.66 40.20 29.00
C ASN A 235 -33.95 40.87 29.45
N PHE A 236 -34.26 40.81 30.74
CA PHE A 236 -35.31 41.59 31.39
C PHE A 236 -34.66 42.69 32.23
N TYR A 237 -35.08 43.94 32.01
CA TYR A 237 -34.48 45.11 32.66
C TYR A 237 -35.39 45.76 33.73
N ASN A 238 -36.53 45.13 34.03
CA ASN A 238 -37.55 45.63 34.96
C ASN A 238 -37.34 45.13 36.40
N GLY A 239 -36.11 45.19 36.91
CA GLY A 239 -35.75 44.74 38.26
C GLY A 239 -35.50 43.23 38.37
N ILE A 240 -34.98 42.79 39.52
CA ILE A 240 -34.67 41.38 39.82
C ILE A 240 -35.89 40.76 40.54
N PRO A 241 -36.66 39.86 39.89
CA PRO A 241 -37.82 39.22 40.52
C PRO A 241 -37.40 38.31 41.69
N THR A 242 -38.34 37.95 42.57
CA THR A 242 -38.06 36.97 43.63
C THR A 242 -37.78 35.57 43.04
N GLU A 243 -37.04 34.70 43.75
CA GLU A 243 -36.70 33.35 43.26
C GLU A 243 -37.93 32.55 42.78
N LYS A 244 -39.05 32.64 43.51
CA LYS A 244 -40.32 31.99 43.12
C LYS A 244 -40.92 32.55 41.83
N GLU A 245 -40.75 33.84 41.57
CA GLU A 245 -41.23 34.49 40.35
C GLU A 245 -40.33 34.20 39.17
N GLN A 246 -39.01 34.16 39.39
CA GLN A 246 -38.03 33.72 38.39
C GLN A 246 -38.33 32.29 37.94
N GLN A 247 -38.57 31.37 38.89
CA GLN A 247 -38.90 29.97 38.59
C GLN A 247 -40.22 29.84 37.81
N ARG A 248 -41.28 30.56 38.22
CA ARG A 248 -42.57 30.56 37.50
C ARG A 248 -42.45 31.14 36.09
N LEU A 249 -41.62 32.15 35.90
CA LEU A 249 -41.38 32.76 34.61
C LEU A 249 -40.57 31.82 33.71
N GLU A 250 -39.54 31.17 34.26
CA GLU A 250 -38.75 30.15 33.57
C GLU A 250 -39.61 28.94 33.15
N GLU A 251 -40.51 28.47 34.00
CA GLU A 251 -41.46 27.38 33.68
C GLU A 251 -42.42 27.78 32.55
N LYS A 252 -42.97 29.01 32.59
CA LYS A 252 -43.90 29.51 31.55
C LYS A 252 -43.21 29.74 30.21
N ILE A 253 -42.02 30.34 30.23
CA ILE A 253 -41.23 30.56 29.01
C ILE A 253 -40.75 29.20 28.48
N GLY A 254 -40.41 28.25 29.35
CA GLY A 254 -40.05 26.88 29.00
C GLY A 254 -41.19 26.18 28.28
N ALA A 255 -42.38 26.14 28.88
CA ALA A 255 -43.55 25.51 28.28
C ALA A 255 -43.94 26.10 26.91
N LYS A 256 -43.60 27.36 26.62
CA LYS A 256 -43.95 28.05 25.36
C LYS A 256 -42.85 28.02 24.30
N LEU A 257 -41.59 28.16 24.68
CA LEU A 257 -40.45 28.29 23.74
C LEU A 257 -39.67 26.99 23.56
N THR A 258 -39.92 25.99 24.40
CA THR A 258 -39.16 24.75 24.40
C THR A 258 -40.10 23.58 24.16
N GLY A 259 -39.95 22.93 23.00
CA GLY A 259 -40.60 21.66 22.74
C GLY A 259 -40.11 20.58 23.72
N ALA A 260 -40.63 19.37 23.58
CA ALA A 260 -40.48 18.25 24.53
C ALA A 260 -39.03 17.82 24.90
N ARG A 261 -37.96 18.48 24.41
CA ARG A 261 -36.58 17.99 24.56
C ARG A 261 -35.48 18.96 25.00
N SER A 262 -35.65 20.29 25.11
CA SER A 262 -34.60 21.14 25.75
C SER A 262 -34.90 22.65 25.87
N LYS A 263 -34.27 23.31 26.87
CA LYS A 263 -34.25 24.78 27.05
C LYS A 263 -33.33 25.48 26.04
N LYS A 264 -33.88 26.38 25.21
CA LYS A 264 -33.19 27.08 24.09
C LYS A 264 -32.84 28.55 24.37
N TYR A 265 -32.89 29.00 25.62
CA TYR A 265 -32.64 30.40 25.97
C TYR A 265 -32.02 30.52 27.37
N VAL A 266 -31.32 31.63 27.62
CA VAL A 266 -30.87 32.05 28.96
C VAL A 266 -31.69 33.28 29.36
N LEU A 267 -32.25 33.28 30.57
CA LEU A 267 -32.91 34.47 31.12
C LEU A 267 -31.91 35.25 31.96
N ASN A 268 -31.77 36.54 31.67
CA ASN A 268 -30.94 37.44 32.44
C ASN A 268 -31.80 38.57 32.99
N PHE A 269 -31.79 38.77 34.31
CA PHE A 269 -32.56 39.81 34.98
C PHE A 269 -31.61 40.88 35.49
N THR A 270 -31.81 42.12 35.05
CA THR A 270 -30.96 43.26 35.40
C THR A 270 -31.83 44.45 35.81
N ASP A 271 -31.27 45.39 36.57
CA ASP A 271 -31.95 46.60 37.02
C ASP A 271 -31.39 47.81 36.27
N LEU A 272 -31.85 48.00 35.02
CA LEU A 272 -31.54 49.20 34.24
C LEU A 272 -32.86 49.90 33.92
N LYS A 273 -33.09 51.02 34.59
CA LYS A 273 -34.22 51.90 34.29
C LYS A 273 -34.07 52.42 32.85
N ASP A 274 -35.16 52.31 32.08
CA ASP A 274 -35.35 52.83 30.71
C ASP A 274 -35.08 51.89 29.51
N LYS A 275 -35.02 50.57 29.69
CA LYS A 275 -35.11 49.62 28.55
C LYS A 275 -36.15 48.51 28.79
N GLY A 276 -36.94 48.16 27.77
CA GLY A 276 -37.77 46.95 27.75
C GLY A 276 -36.93 45.69 27.55
N SER A 277 -37.53 44.51 27.36
CA SER A 277 -36.77 43.26 27.14
C SER A 277 -35.99 43.25 25.82
N ASP A 278 -34.76 42.73 25.83
CA ASP A 278 -33.90 42.56 24.65
C ASP A 278 -33.58 41.08 24.41
N VAL A 279 -33.52 40.65 23.15
CA VAL A 279 -33.17 39.29 22.75
C VAL A 279 -31.86 39.32 21.99
N GLN A 280 -30.79 38.82 22.62
CA GLN A 280 -29.47 38.76 22.02
C GLN A 280 -29.21 37.35 21.51
N LYS A 281 -28.90 37.21 20.22
CA LYS A 281 -28.44 35.94 19.66
C LYS A 281 -27.01 35.68 20.16
N LEU A 282 -26.77 34.49 20.70
CA LEU A 282 -25.45 34.05 21.18
C LEU A 282 -24.62 33.34 20.11
N GLU A 283 -25.25 32.89 19.02
CA GLU A 283 -24.54 32.18 17.96
C GLU A 283 -23.61 33.15 17.21
N PRO A 284 -22.31 32.84 17.10
CA PRO A 284 -21.42 33.53 16.19
C PRO A 284 -22.00 33.50 14.77
N GLU A 285 -21.87 34.62 14.04
CA GLU A 285 -22.07 34.58 12.58
C GLU A 285 -21.12 33.53 11.98
N ASP A 286 -21.62 32.72 11.04
CA ASP A 286 -20.87 31.66 10.34
C ASP A 286 -20.34 30.49 11.19
N LEU A 287 -20.94 30.18 12.35
CA LEU A 287 -20.54 29.02 13.17
C LEU A 287 -20.49 27.70 12.37
N ASP A 288 -21.47 27.46 11.51
CA ASP A 288 -21.53 26.25 10.67
C ASP A 288 -20.31 26.15 9.74
N ARG A 289 -19.90 27.28 9.14
CA ARG A 289 -18.72 27.35 8.26
C ARG A 289 -17.44 27.10 9.05
N HIS A 290 -17.31 27.67 10.24
CA HIS A 290 -16.15 27.42 11.11
C HIS A 290 -16.05 25.96 11.54
N LEU A 291 -17.18 25.32 11.86
CA LEU A 291 -17.22 23.90 12.23
C LEU A 291 -16.89 22.99 11.03
N GLN A 292 -17.34 23.35 9.82
CA GLN A 292 -16.94 22.65 8.61
C GLN A 292 -15.43 22.73 8.37
N ILE A 293 -14.87 23.94 8.39
CA ILE A 293 -13.42 24.16 8.21
C ILE A 293 -12.62 23.43 9.29
N LEU A 294 -13.11 23.43 10.53
CA LEU A 294 -12.49 22.70 11.64
C LEU A 294 -12.45 21.19 11.36
N ASN A 295 -13.57 20.59 10.95
CA ASN A 295 -13.63 19.16 10.63
C ASN A 295 -12.70 18.80 9.46
N GLU A 296 -12.64 19.62 8.41
CA GLU A 296 -11.73 19.44 7.28
C GLU A 296 -10.26 19.53 7.71
N THR A 297 -9.91 20.52 8.54
CA THR A 297 -8.56 20.70 9.10
C THR A 297 -8.16 19.51 9.97
N VAL A 298 -9.05 19.09 10.88
CA VAL A 298 -8.82 17.93 11.76
C VAL A 298 -8.61 16.66 10.93
N GLN A 299 -9.41 16.44 9.90
CA GLN A 299 -9.23 15.31 9.00
C GLN A 299 -7.86 15.33 8.31
N GLN A 300 -7.45 16.48 7.78
CA GLN A 300 -6.16 16.64 7.12
C GLN A 300 -5.00 16.35 8.08
N GLU A 301 -5.02 16.93 9.28
CA GLU A 301 -3.97 16.74 10.30
C GLU A 301 -3.90 15.28 10.78
N ILE A 302 -5.05 14.59 10.91
CA ILE A 302 -5.08 13.15 11.20
C ILE A 302 -4.40 12.36 10.08
N PHE A 303 -4.71 12.65 8.81
CA PHE A 303 -4.10 11.95 7.67
C PHE A 303 -2.60 12.21 7.57
N THR A 304 -2.18 13.47 7.75
CA THR A 304 -0.77 13.85 7.76
C THR A 304 -0.01 13.17 8.89
N GLY A 305 -0.53 13.19 10.13
CA GLY A 305 0.10 12.53 11.26
C GLY A 305 0.17 11.01 11.11
N HIS A 306 -0.78 10.40 10.40
CA HIS A 306 -0.72 8.97 10.05
C HIS A 306 0.11 8.67 8.80
N HIS A 307 0.69 9.65 8.11
CA HIS A 307 1.39 9.43 6.83
C HIS A 307 0.50 8.73 5.78
N VAL A 308 -0.79 9.05 5.75
CA VAL A 308 -1.74 8.53 4.75
C VAL A 308 -1.42 9.15 3.39
N THR A 309 -1.00 8.33 2.42
CA THR A 309 -0.68 8.78 1.05
C THR A 309 -1.92 9.04 0.21
N SER A 310 -2.97 8.24 0.40
CA SER A 310 -4.26 8.39 -0.26
C SER A 310 -5.39 7.96 0.67
N PRO A 311 -6.34 8.86 1.01
CA PRO A 311 -7.50 8.51 1.83
C PRO A 311 -8.38 7.41 1.23
N MET A 312 -8.36 7.23 -0.10
CA MET A 312 -9.15 6.22 -0.80
C MET A 312 -8.78 4.79 -0.39
N LEU A 313 -7.51 4.55 -0.01
CA LEU A 313 -7.04 3.24 0.50
C LEU A 313 -7.73 2.85 1.81
N PHE A 314 -8.21 3.83 2.56
CA PHE A 314 -8.88 3.66 3.85
C PHE A 314 -10.40 3.82 3.74
N GLY A 315 -10.94 3.75 2.51
CA GLY A 315 -12.38 3.87 2.25
C GLY A 315 -12.93 5.30 2.37
N ILE A 316 -12.06 6.30 2.42
CA ILE A 316 -12.45 7.71 2.54
C ILE A 316 -12.45 8.34 1.16
N LYS A 317 -13.63 8.73 0.68
CA LYS A 317 -13.79 9.41 -0.61
C LYS A 317 -13.64 10.92 -0.46
N THR A 318 -12.85 11.53 -1.33
CA THR A 318 -12.80 12.99 -1.46
C THR A 318 -13.97 13.46 -2.32
N SER A 319 -14.67 14.52 -1.90
CA SER A 319 -15.80 15.09 -2.64
C SER A 319 -15.36 15.55 -4.05
N GLY A 320 -16.10 15.12 -5.08
CA GLY A 320 -15.86 15.52 -6.48
C GLY A 320 -15.03 14.52 -7.32
N GLN A 321 -14.57 13.41 -6.74
CA GLN A 321 -13.76 12.42 -7.45
C GLN A 321 -14.64 11.51 -8.35
N LEU A 322 -14.39 11.52 -9.66
CA LEU A 322 -15.06 10.67 -10.67
C LEU A 322 -14.07 9.65 -11.24
N GLY A 323 -14.39 8.36 -11.16
CA GLY A 323 -13.43 7.29 -11.46
C GLY A 323 -12.39 7.15 -10.34
N GLY A 324 -11.55 6.10 -10.40
CA GLY A 324 -10.57 5.88 -9.33
C GLY A 324 -9.87 4.52 -9.33
N ARG A 325 -10.12 3.64 -10.31
CA ARG A 325 -9.44 2.34 -10.37
C ARG A 325 -7.93 2.49 -10.57
N SER A 326 -7.51 3.29 -11.55
CA SER A 326 -6.08 3.52 -11.84
C SER A 326 -5.39 4.23 -10.68
N GLU A 327 -6.01 5.28 -10.14
CA GLU A 327 -5.51 6.04 -8.98
C GLU A 327 -5.40 5.16 -7.73
N LEU A 328 -6.37 4.27 -7.47
CA LEU A 328 -6.30 3.33 -6.36
C LEU A 328 -5.14 2.33 -6.52
N ILE A 329 -4.87 1.87 -7.75
CA ILE A 329 -3.75 0.98 -8.04
C ILE A 329 -2.42 1.70 -7.78
N GLU A 330 -2.25 2.91 -8.31
CA GLU A 330 -1.05 3.73 -8.10
C GLU A 330 -0.84 4.08 -6.62
N ALA A 331 -1.91 4.50 -5.93
CA ALA A 331 -1.88 4.80 -4.51
C ALA A 331 -1.50 3.56 -3.68
N ASN A 332 -2.05 2.40 -4.04
CA ASN A 332 -1.73 1.15 -3.36
C ASN A 332 -0.28 0.73 -3.59
N GLU A 333 0.24 0.85 -4.81
CA GLU A 333 1.65 0.56 -5.11
C GLU A 333 2.58 1.48 -4.31
N LEU A 334 2.29 2.79 -4.29
CA LEU A 334 3.04 3.75 -3.49
C LEU A 334 3.01 3.37 -2.00
N PHE A 335 1.82 3.17 -1.44
CA PHE A 335 1.65 2.83 -0.03
C PHE A 335 2.33 1.50 0.33
N GLN A 336 2.21 0.50 -0.55
CA GLN A 336 2.87 -0.79 -0.40
C GLN A 336 4.38 -0.63 -0.29
N ASN A 337 4.99 0.18 -1.16
CA ASN A 337 6.43 0.35 -1.22
C ASN A 337 6.97 1.20 -0.06
N ILE A 338 6.30 2.29 0.32
CA ILE A 338 6.85 3.23 1.31
C ILE A 338 6.50 2.89 2.76
N TYR A 339 5.38 2.19 2.99
CA TYR A 339 4.86 1.92 4.33
C TYR A 339 4.80 0.42 4.63
N VAL A 340 4.09 -0.33 3.78
CA VAL A 340 3.72 -1.73 4.07
C VAL A 340 4.92 -2.66 4.01
N THR A 341 5.72 -2.62 2.95
CA THR A 341 6.85 -3.55 2.75
C THR A 341 7.92 -3.41 3.84
N PRO A 342 8.37 -2.21 4.26
CA PRO A 342 9.29 -2.07 5.39
C PRO A 342 8.75 -2.68 6.69
N LYS A 343 7.44 -2.50 6.97
CA LYS A 343 6.77 -3.09 8.13
C LYS A 343 6.67 -4.61 8.01
N GLN A 344 6.33 -5.13 6.83
CA GLN A 344 6.31 -6.57 6.58
C GLN A 344 7.68 -7.20 6.86
N GLN A 345 8.76 -6.63 6.31
CA GLN A 345 10.11 -7.12 6.54
C GLN A 345 10.51 -7.10 8.02
N LEU A 346 10.07 -6.08 8.78
CA LEU A 346 10.24 -6.03 10.22
C LEU A 346 9.54 -7.20 10.92
N PHE A 347 8.26 -7.44 10.61
CA PHE A 347 7.49 -8.53 11.21
C PHE A 347 8.00 -9.91 10.79
N GLU A 348 8.32 -10.12 9.52
CA GLU A 348 8.96 -11.34 9.01
C GLU A 348 10.23 -11.67 9.80
N LYS A 349 11.07 -10.66 10.06
CA LYS A 349 12.29 -10.82 10.86
C LYS A 349 11.97 -11.18 12.31
N LEU A 350 11.11 -10.41 12.97
CA LEU A 350 10.85 -10.55 14.41
C LEU A 350 10.09 -11.84 14.72
N ILE A 351 9.02 -12.12 13.98
CA ILE A 351 8.22 -13.34 14.12
C ILE A 351 9.04 -14.56 13.68
N GLY A 352 9.90 -14.42 12.66
CA GLY A 352 10.82 -15.47 12.22
C GLY A 352 11.74 -16.00 13.32
N ILE A 353 12.16 -15.15 14.27
CA ILE A 353 13.01 -15.57 15.41
C ILE A 353 12.26 -16.59 16.28
N VAL A 354 11.06 -16.24 16.72
CA VAL A 354 10.27 -17.10 17.63
C VAL A 354 9.67 -18.30 16.91
N ALA A 355 9.24 -18.14 15.65
CA ALA A 355 8.72 -19.23 14.84
C ALA A 355 9.78 -20.31 14.58
N LYS A 356 11.03 -19.91 14.27
CA LYS A 356 12.15 -20.84 14.10
C LYS A 356 12.47 -21.57 15.40
N ALA A 357 12.46 -20.87 16.54
CA ALA A 357 12.69 -21.47 17.85
C ALA A 357 11.56 -22.41 18.30
N LYS A 358 10.33 -22.21 17.82
CA LYS A 358 9.22 -23.17 17.95
C LYS A 358 9.40 -24.41 17.06
N GLY A 359 10.04 -24.24 15.90
CA GLY A 359 10.33 -25.33 14.95
C GLY A 359 9.59 -25.22 13.62
N ILE A 360 9.03 -24.05 13.31
CA ILE A 360 8.42 -23.72 12.02
C ILE A 360 9.56 -23.57 11.00
N LYS A 361 9.53 -24.35 9.92
CA LYS A 361 10.67 -24.53 9.00
C LYS A 361 10.63 -23.69 7.74
N GLY A 362 9.51 -23.02 7.44
CA GLY A 362 9.34 -22.16 6.27
C GLY A 362 10.01 -20.79 6.41
N GLU A 363 10.33 -20.16 5.28
CA GLU A 363 10.68 -18.74 5.26
C GLU A 363 9.39 -17.93 5.40
N LEU A 364 9.20 -17.31 6.56
CA LEU A 364 8.01 -16.51 6.82
C LEU A 364 8.03 -15.25 5.95
N LYS A 365 7.08 -15.18 5.01
CA LYS A 365 6.83 -14.02 4.15
C LYS A 365 5.37 -13.61 4.23
N LEU A 366 5.11 -12.34 4.53
CA LEU A 366 3.76 -11.81 4.56
C LEU A 366 3.30 -11.58 3.11
N GLY A 367 2.22 -12.24 2.71
CA GLY A 367 1.64 -12.03 1.38
C GLY A 367 1.03 -10.63 1.25
N LYS A 368 1.03 -10.04 0.05
CA LYS A 368 0.49 -8.69 -0.19
C LYS A 368 -1.02 -8.73 -0.45
N ILE A 369 -1.75 -7.69 -0.05
CA ILE A 369 -3.13 -7.49 -0.50
C ILE A 369 -3.11 -6.78 -1.84
N GLU A 370 -3.72 -7.40 -2.85
CA GLU A 370 -4.05 -6.73 -4.11
C GLU A 370 -5.44 -6.09 -3.97
N PRO A 371 -5.57 -4.75 -3.97
CA PRO A 371 -6.87 -4.08 -3.77
C PRO A 371 -7.84 -4.36 -4.92
N ILE A 372 -7.30 -4.62 -6.10
CA ILE A 372 -8.00 -4.94 -7.32
C ILE A 372 -7.12 -5.93 -8.07
N GLY A 373 -7.56 -7.19 -8.19
CA GLY A 373 -6.79 -8.20 -8.91
C GLY A 373 -6.45 -7.74 -10.32
N TYR A 374 -5.24 -8.08 -10.79
CA TYR A 374 -4.83 -7.84 -12.16
C TYR A 374 -5.85 -8.48 -13.12
N ILE A 375 -6.59 -7.65 -13.86
CA ILE A 375 -7.36 -8.15 -15.00
C ILE A 375 -6.36 -8.21 -16.15
N PHE A 376 -5.76 -9.38 -16.31
CA PHE A 376 -5.15 -9.72 -17.59
C PHE A 376 -6.23 -9.66 -18.66
N SER A 377 -5.92 -9.11 -19.83
CA SER A 377 -6.86 -9.19 -20.95
C SER A 377 -7.16 -10.66 -21.25
N GLU A 378 -8.34 -10.94 -21.79
CA GLU A 378 -8.71 -12.30 -22.20
C GLU A 378 -7.65 -12.92 -23.11
N SER A 379 -7.02 -12.10 -23.96
CA SER A 379 -5.89 -12.51 -24.80
C SER A 379 -4.62 -12.90 -24.03
N ILE A 380 -4.31 -12.27 -22.90
CA ILE A 380 -3.17 -12.66 -22.04
C ILE A 380 -3.53 -13.93 -21.27
N MET A 381 -4.75 -14.04 -20.76
CA MET A 381 -5.20 -15.24 -20.03
C MET A 381 -5.19 -16.47 -20.94
N VAL A 382 -5.75 -16.39 -22.15
CA VAL A 382 -5.76 -17.48 -23.14
C VAL A 382 -4.34 -17.89 -23.57
N LYS A 383 -3.39 -16.95 -23.57
CA LYS A 383 -2.02 -17.20 -24.01
C LYS A 383 -1.14 -17.88 -22.96
N TYR A 384 -1.36 -17.63 -21.67
CA TYR A 384 -0.46 -18.06 -20.61
C TYR A 384 -1.08 -19.01 -19.58
N LEU A 385 -2.41 -19.14 -19.52
CA LEU A 385 -3.07 -20.09 -18.64
C LEU A 385 -3.39 -21.39 -19.38
N PRO A 386 -3.25 -22.56 -18.72
CA PRO A 386 -3.73 -23.83 -19.26
C PRO A 386 -5.23 -23.78 -19.54
N GLU A 387 -5.69 -24.46 -20.60
CA GLU A 387 -7.10 -24.51 -21.00
C GLU A 387 -8.02 -24.97 -19.87
N ARG A 388 -7.55 -25.90 -19.03
CA ARG A 388 -8.25 -26.33 -17.82
C ARG A 388 -8.42 -25.19 -16.81
N ALA A 389 -7.38 -24.38 -16.57
CA ALA A 389 -7.45 -23.25 -15.65
C ALA A 389 -8.40 -22.17 -16.17
N ILE A 390 -8.41 -21.93 -17.48
CA ILE A 390 -9.37 -21.02 -18.13
C ILE A 390 -10.80 -21.55 -17.97
N SER A 391 -11.01 -22.85 -18.21
CA SER A 391 -12.31 -23.50 -18.08
C SER A 391 -12.82 -23.46 -16.64
N GLU A 392 -11.95 -23.73 -15.66
CA GLU A 392 -12.25 -23.61 -14.23
C GLU A 392 -12.57 -22.16 -13.82
N MET A 393 -11.83 -21.17 -14.33
CA MET A 393 -12.10 -19.75 -14.10
C MET A 393 -13.43 -19.29 -14.71
N VAL A 394 -13.73 -19.72 -15.94
CA VAL A 394 -15.00 -19.43 -16.62
C VAL A 394 -16.16 -20.11 -15.88
N ALA A 395 -16.00 -21.37 -15.50
CA ALA A 395 -17.00 -22.12 -14.74
C ALA A 395 -17.27 -21.48 -13.38
N GLN A 396 -16.22 -21.05 -12.66
CA GLN A 396 -16.35 -20.35 -11.38
C GLN A 396 -17.09 -19.01 -11.53
N ARG A 397 -16.81 -18.24 -12.59
CA ARG A 397 -17.52 -16.97 -12.88
C ARG A 397 -18.97 -17.18 -13.30
N MET A 398 -19.25 -18.26 -14.02
CA MET A 398 -20.58 -18.60 -14.53
C MET A 398 -21.41 -19.42 -13.52
N GLY A 399 -20.84 -19.80 -12.37
CA GLY A 399 -21.49 -20.65 -11.37
C GLY A 399 -21.76 -22.08 -11.87
N VAL A 400 -20.96 -22.57 -12.81
CA VAL A 400 -21.11 -23.89 -13.43
C VAL A 400 -20.23 -24.90 -12.71
N ASP A 401 -20.81 -26.05 -12.39
CA ASP A 401 -20.09 -27.18 -11.79
C ASP A 401 -19.57 -28.12 -12.90
N LEU A 402 -18.25 -28.04 -13.15
CA LEU A 402 -17.59 -28.85 -14.18
C LEU A 402 -17.64 -30.36 -13.90
N THR A 403 -17.86 -30.78 -12.65
CA THR A 403 -17.93 -32.22 -12.30
C THR A 403 -19.17 -32.92 -12.87
N LYS A 404 -20.19 -32.13 -13.28
CA LYS A 404 -21.40 -32.62 -13.94
C LYS A 404 -21.22 -32.92 -15.44
N TYR A 405 -20.05 -32.59 -15.98
CA TYR A 405 -19.67 -32.80 -17.37
C TYR A 405 -18.44 -33.72 -17.39
N PRO A 406 -18.62 -35.05 -17.32
CA PRO A 406 -17.49 -35.99 -17.38
C PRO A 406 -16.79 -35.91 -18.74
N GLU A 407 -15.46 -36.07 -18.72
CA GLU A 407 -14.60 -36.06 -19.91
C GLU A 407 -15.12 -37.07 -20.95
N HIS A 408 -15.52 -36.57 -22.12
CA HIS A 408 -16.01 -37.40 -23.22
C HIS A 408 -14.82 -38.09 -23.91
N GLU A 409 -15.08 -39.25 -24.54
CA GLU A 409 -14.18 -40.20 -25.25
C GLU A 409 -13.27 -39.61 -26.38
N GLN A 410 -12.75 -38.40 -26.25
CA GLN A 410 -12.02 -37.65 -27.28
C GLN A 410 -10.51 -37.98 -27.34
N GLU A 411 -9.91 -38.54 -26.29
CA GLU A 411 -8.46 -38.81 -26.22
C GLU A 411 -7.93 -39.79 -27.29
N ARG A 412 -8.79 -40.58 -27.95
CA ARG A 412 -8.37 -41.49 -29.04
C ARG A 412 -8.34 -40.81 -30.41
N GLU A 413 -9.15 -39.78 -30.65
CA GLU A 413 -9.08 -38.98 -31.88
C GLU A 413 -7.96 -37.94 -31.78
N ASP A 414 -7.72 -37.40 -30.58
CA ASP A 414 -6.68 -36.40 -30.32
C ASP A 414 -5.24 -36.89 -30.56
N LYS A 415 -4.98 -38.21 -30.47
CA LYS A 415 -3.66 -38.76 -30.83
C LYS A 415 -3.40 -38.75 -32.34
N LYS A 416 -4.45 -38.91 -33.16
CA LYS A 416 -4.36 -38.72 -34.63
C LYS A 416 -4.28 -37.24 -34.98
N GLU A 417 -4.95 -36.38 -34.22
CA GLU A 417 -4.92 -34.93 -34.43
C GLU A 417 -3.61 -34.29 -33.96
N ALA A 418 -2.95 -34.81 -32.91
CA ALA A 418 -1.62 -34.37 -32.48
C ALA A 418 -0.51 -34.73 -33.49
N GLU A 419 -0.62 -35.86 -34.20
CA GLU A 419 0.23 -36.19 -35.35
C GLU A 419 -0.03 -35.25 -36.54
N ASN A 420 -1.29 -34.92 -36.82
CA ASN A 420 -1.65 -33.93 -37.84
C ASN A 420 -1.23 -32.50 -37.45
N THR A 421 -1.23 -32.13 -36.17
CA THR A 421 -0.80 -30.83 -35.66
C THR A 421 0.73 -30.68 -35.73
N LYS A 422 1.50 -31.75 -35.49
CA LYS A 422 2.95 -31.77 -35.77
C LYS A 422 3.25 -31.61 -37.26
N LYS A 423 2.42 -32.21 -38.12
CA LYS A 423 2.53 -32.08 -39.57
C LYS A 423 2.16 -30.67 -40.06
N PHE A 424 1.14 -30.06 -39.48
CA PHE A 424 0.70 -28.69 -39.79
C PHE A 424 1.70 -27.61 -39.31
N LYS A 425 2.35 -27.82 -38.15
CA LYS A 425 3.44 -26.94 -37.67
C LYS A 425 4.66 -26.96 -38.62
N LYS A 426 5.06 -28.15 -39.09
CA LYS A 426 6.13 -28.29 -40.09
C LYS A 426 5.78 -27.66 -41.45
N GLU A 427 4.55 -27.81 -41.93
CA GLU A 427 4.07 -27.16 -43.17
C GLU A 427 3.95 -25.62 -43.06
N THR A 428 3.80 -25.09 -41.84
CA THR A 428 3.74 -23.64 -41.59
C THR A 428 5.15 -23.01 -41.51
N GLU A 429 6.11 -23.72 -40.91
CA GLU A 429 7.54 -23.34 -40.90
C GLU A 429 8.12 -23.25 -42.31
N ASP A 430 7.88 -24.29 -43.14
CA ASP A 430 8.31 -24.31 -44.54
C ASP A 430 7.71 -23.12 -45.34
N ARG A 431 6.48 -22.68 -45.02
CA ARG A 431 5.85 -21.53 -45.68
C ARG A 431 6.49 -20.19 -45.30
N VAL A 432 6.79 -19.96 -44.03
CA VAL A 432 7.39 -18.69 -43.56
C VAL A 432 8.80 -18.54 -44.09
N ILE A 433 9.58 -19.62 -44.04
CA ILE A 433 10.92 -19.69 -44.63
C ILE A 433 10.87 -19.51 -46.15
N LEU A 434 9.91 -20.14 -46.83
CA LEU A 434 9.73 -19.96 -48.27
C LEU A 434 9.34 -18.52 -48.64
N GLU A 435 8.49 -17.86 -47.85
CA GLU A 435 8.16 -16.44 -48.03
C GLU A 435 9.37 -15.54 -47.76
N LEU A 436 10.18 -15.83 -46.74
CA LEU A 436 11.43 -15.11 -46.47
C LEU A 436 12.45 -15.31 -47.58
N ARG A 437 12.56 -16.51 -48.17
CA ARG A 437 13.40 -16.79 -49.35
C ARG A 437 12.92 -16.04 -50.59
N LYS A 438 11.60 -15.92 -50.80
CA LYS A 438 11.04 -15.16 -51.92
C LYS A 438 11.23 -13.65 -51.77
N ARG A 439 11.13 -13.14 -50.54
CA ARG A 439 11.17 -11.69 -50.25
C ARG A 439 12.58 -11.17 -49.98
N GLY A 440 13.46 -12.03 -49.48
CA GLY A 440 14.88 -11.73 -49.27
C GLY A 440 15.55 -11.38 -50.59
N LYS A 441 16.21 -10.23 -50.63
CA LYS A 441 16.93 -9.77 -51.82
C LYS A 441 18.42 -9.73 -51.54
N LYS A 442 19.20 -10.33 -52.45
CA LYS A 442 20.63 -10.06 -52.54
C LYS A 442 20.80 -8.67 -53.15
N ARG A 443 21.04 -7.68 -52.29
CA ARG A 443 21.33 -6.31 -52.72
C ARG A 443 22.84 -6.21 -52.86
N GLY A 444 23.36 -6.17 -54.10
CA GLY A 444 24.80 -6.19 -54.40
C GLY A 444 25.57 -4.93 -54.02
N GLY A 445 24.97 -4.03 -53.24
CA GLY A 445 25.55 -2.78 -52.79
C GLY A 445 26.50 -2.94 -51.59
N LYS A 446 27.36 -1.93 -51.37
CA LYS A 446 28.27 -1.89 -50.21
C LYS A 446 27.47 -1.55 -48.93
N VAL A 447 27.65 -2.32 -47.87
CA VAL A 447 27.12 -1.98 -46.53
C VAL A 447 27.95 -0.82 -45.97
N LEU A 448 27.32 0.33 -45.72
CA LEU A 448 27.97 1.54 -45.20
C LEU A 448 28.04 1.54 -43.67
N LYS A 449 27.01 1.01 -43.01
CA LYS A 449 26.92 0.95 -41.54
C LYS A 449 25.97 -0.17 -41.13
N SER A 450 26.34 -0.92 -40.10
CA SER A 450 25.49 -1.92 -39.45
C SER A 450 25.37 -1.65 -37.95
N ARG A 451 24.21 -1.96 -37.36
CA ARG A 451 24.04 -1.97 -35.89
C ARG A 451 23.07 -3.06 -35.44
N PRO A 452 23.30 -3.71 -34.30
CA PRO A 452 22.33 -4.64 -33.72
C PRO A 452 21.08 -3.89 -33.22
N VAL A 453 19.91 -4.51 -33.36
CA VAL A 453 18.64 -4.01 -32.81
C VAL A 453 18.38 -4.63 -31.45
N GLU A 454 18.94 -4.02 -30.40
CA GLU A 454 18.95 -4.58 -29.04
C GLU A 454 17.61 -4.44 -28.31
N TRP A 455 16.88 -3.33 -28.50
CA TRP A 455 15.64 -3.02 -27.79
C TRP A 455 14.42 -3.18 -28.70
N VAL A 456 13.63 -4.24 -28.48
CA VAL A 456 12.40 -4.50 -29.25
C VAL A 456 11.12 -4.48 -28.37
N TYR A 457 11.26 -4.33 -27.05
CA TYR A 457 10.11 -4.33 -26.11
C TYR A 457 9.44 -2.97 -25.86
N SER A 458 9.97 -1.88 -26.42
CA SER A 458 9.22 -0.63 -26.48
C SER A 458 8.36 -0.64 -27.75
N LYS A 459 7.07 -0.28 -27.66
CA LYS A 459 6.18 -0.02 -28.82
C LYS A 459 6.65 1.15 -29.72
N HIS A 460 7.93 1.50 -29.70
CA HIS A 460 8.54 2.54 -30.51
C HIS A 460 8.75 2.02 -31.93
N LYS A 461 7.84 2.39 -32.84
CA LYS A 461 8.12 2.31 -34.28
C LYS A 461 9.10 3.43 -34.60
N GLN A 462 10.26 3.09 -35.18
CA GLN A 462 11.20 4.11 -35.64
C GLN A 462 10.49 5.06 -36.60
N THR A 463 10.60 6.36 -36.35
CA THR A 463 10.00 7.36 -37.26
C THR A 463 10.82 7.44 -38.55
N GLU A 464 10.19 7.89 -39.63
CA GLU A 464 10.88 8.12 -40.91
C GLU A 464 12.06 9.09 -40.74
N GLU A 465 11.94 10.07 -39.84
CA GLU A 465 12.99 11.02 -39.47
C GLU A 465 14.19 10.36 -38.76
N GLU A 466 13.97 9.37 -37.89
CA GLU A 466 15.03 8.61 -37.23
C GLU A 466 15.80 7.74 -38.24
N LEU A 467 15.09 7.12 -39.18
CA LEU A 467 15.69 6.35 -40.27
C LEU A 467 16.50 7.24 -41.21
N ILE A 468 15.97 8.41 -41.58
CA ILE A 468 16.67 9.41 -42.39
C ILE A 468 17.91 9.93 -41.66
N THR A 469 17.84 10.16 -40.35
CA THR A 469 18.98 10.61 -39.54
C THR A 469 20.08 9.55 -39.48
N PHE A 470 19.71 8.27 -39.28
CA PHE A 470 20.65 7.16 -39.28
C PHE A 470 21.34 6.97 -40.65
N ALA A 471 20.57 7.07 -41.74
CA ALA A 471 21.11 7.03 -43.10
C ALA A 471 22.04 8.24 -43.38
N LYS A 472 21.64 9.45 -43.00
CA LYS A 472 22.46 10.68 -43.15
C LYS A 472 23.80 10.56 -42.42
N ASP A 473 23.81 10.09 -41.17
CA ASP A 473 25.05 9.89 -40.41
C ASP A 473 26.00 8.88 -41.10
N ALA A 474 25.45 7.79 -41.64
CA ALA A 474 26.24 6.81 -42.40
C ALA A 474 26.84 7.40 -43.69
N ILE A 475 26.07 8.24 -44.41
CA ILE A 475 26.51 8.88 -45.66
C ILE A 475 27.57 9.96 -45.41
N THR A 476 27.40 10.79 -44.38
CA THR A 476 28.33 11.91 -44.08
C THR A 476 29.73 11.46 -43.63
N LYS A 477 29.91 10.19 -43.27
CA LYS A 477 31.17 9.63 -42.77
C LYS A 477 31.95 8.82 -43.81
N ASP A 478 31.39 8.52 -44.98
CA ASP A 478 32.13 7.91 -46.10
C ASP A 478 32.70 9.02 -47.01
N PRO A 479 34.04 9.19 -47.11
CA PRO A 479 34.66 10.25 -47.91
C PRO A 479 34.38 10.14 -49.42
N SER A 480 33.82 9.02 -49.90
CA SER A 480 33.52 8.78 -51.31
C SER A 480 32.15 9.32 -51.78
N ILE A 481 31.31 9.84 -50.88
CA ILE A 481 29.93 10.31 -51.21
C ILE A 481 29.79 11.85 -51.09
N VAL A 482 30.92 12.58 -51.01
CA VAL A 482 30.91 14.05 -50.86
C VAL A 482 30.92 14.75 -52.23
N SER A 483 29.77 14.89 -52.88
CA SER A 483 29.52 16.04 -53.78
C SER A 483 28.04 16.27 -54.06
N ILE A 484 27.35 17.00 -53.18
CA ILE A 484 26.21 17.82 -53.60
C ILE A 484 26.33 19.16 -52.88
N SER A 485 26.81 20.18 -53.60
CA SER A 485 26.92 21.57 -53.11
C SER A 485 25.54 22.24 -52.98
N PRO A 486 25.41 23.34 -52.21
CA PRO A 486 24.13 23.95 -51.83
C PRO A 486 23.41 24.63 -53.00
N PRO A 487 22.10 24.93 -52.87
CA PRO A 487 21.26 25.33 -53.99
C PRO A 487 21.58 26.76 -54.42
N SER A 488 22.05 26.93 -55.66
CA SER A 488 22.06 28.20 -56.38
C SER A 488 21.20 28.08 -57.64
N ALA A 489 20.62 29.22 -58.00
CA ALA A 489 19.55 29.44 -58.96
C ALA A 489 19.72 28.80 -60.35
N THR A 490 18.58 28.73 -61.04
CA THR A 490 18.35 28.48 -62.48
C THR A 490 18.34 27.01 -62.94
N LEU A 491 17.16 26.53 -63.36
CA LEU A 491 17.00 25.31 -64.16
C LEU A 491 17.71 25.47 -65.51
N PRO A 492 18.31 24.40 -66.08
CA PRO A 492 17.56 23.62 -67.07
C PRO A 492 17.78 22.10 -67.00
N LYS A 493 16.93 21.41 -67.77
CA LYS A 493 16.74 19.96 -67.86
C LYS A 493 17.97 19.15 -68.32
N ARG A 494 18.07 17.95 -67.72
CA ARG A 494 18.44 16.63 -68.27
C ARG A 494 19.89 16.15 -68.17
N ALA A 495 20.11 15.16 -67.30
CA ALA A 495 20.80 13.91 -67.62
C ALA A 495 20.31 12.83 -66.62
N GLU A 496 19.62 11.81 -67.13
CA GLU A 496 19.20 10.63 -66.36
C GLU A 496 20.44 9.79 -66.03
N GLY A 497 21.01 9.99 -64.85
CA GLY A 497 21.86 9.04 -64.16
C GLY A 497 21.16 8.66 -62.86
N LYS A 498 20.85 7.38 -62.66
CA LYS A 498 20.18 6.89 -61.44
C LYS A 498 21.04 7.30 -60.24
N ALA A 499 20.52 8.20 -59.40
CA ALA A 499 21.19 8.54 -58.15
C ALA A 499 21.35 7.26 -57.31
N PRO A 500 22.48 7.07 -56.60
CA PRO A 500 22.67 5.89 -55.77
C PRO A 500 21.50 5.77 -54.78
N SER A 501 20.83 4.62 -54.79
CA SER A 501 19.69 4.39 -53.91
C SER A 501 20.19 3.83 -52.58
N ILE A 502 19.84 4.50 -51.49
CA ILE A 502 20.17 4.05 -50.14
C ILE A 502 18.99 3.30 -49.57
N ASP A 503 19.20 2.02 -49.28
CA ASP A 503 18.22 1.14 -48.65
C ASP A 503 18.59 0.89 -47.19
N VAL A 504 17.64 1.03 -46.27
CA VAL A 504 17.77 0.52 -44.90
C VAL A 504 17.13 -0.86 -44.82
N VAL A 505 17.94 -1.86 -44.54
CA VAL A 505 17.55 -3.28 -44.56
C VAL A 505 18.03 -3.99 -43.31
N TYR A 506 17.65 -5.24 -43.15
CA TYR A 506 17.97 -6.05 -41.99
C TYR A 506 18.55 -7.39 -42.41
N ALA A 507 19.55 -7.86 -41.65
CA ALA A 507 20.13 -9.19 -41.76
C ALA A 507 20.13 -9.89 -40.40
N TYR A 508 20.03 -11.21 -40.40
CA TYR A 508 20.02 -12.03 -39.19
C TYR A 508 21.46 -12.35 -38.78
N ALA A 509 21.78 -12.21 -37.48
CA ALA A 509 23.11 -12.46 -36.96
C ALA A 509 23.06 -13.04 -35.55
N TRP A 510 24.17 -13.62 -35.09
CA TRP A 510 24.38 -13.93 -33.68
C TRP A 510 24.45 -12.66 -32.83
N ARG A 511 23.95 -12.71 -31.60
CA ARG A 511 24.27 -11.68 -30.61
C ARG A 511 25.73 -11.78 -30.21
N ASP A 512 26.40 -10.64 -30.07
CA ASP A 512 27.81 -10.57 -29.68
C ASP A 512 28.09 -11.21 -28.31
N ALA A 513 27.10 -11.17 -27.41
CA ALA A 513 27.18 -11.78 -26.08
C ALA A 513 27.20 -13.33 -26.09
N ILE A 514 26.93 -13.98 -27.23
CA ILE A 514 26.97 -15.44 -27.35
C ILE A 514 28.38 -15.87 -27.76
N PRO A 515 29.11 -16.63 -26.91
CA PRO A 515 30.44 -17.13 -27.23
C PRO A 515 30.45 -17.95 -28.52
N VAL A 516 31.50 -17.80 -29.34
CA VAL A 516 31.58 -18.43 -30.68
C VAL A 516 31.55 -19.96 -30.59
N ASP A 517 32.15 -20.51 -29.54
CA ASP A 517 32.22 -21.92 -29.19
C ASP A 517 30.89 -22.49 -28.68
N GLU A 518 29.90 -21.66 -28.36
CA GLU A 518 28.54 -22.09 -27.95
C GLU A 518 27.51 -21.96 -29.09
N ARG A 519 27.91 -21.42 -30.26
CA ARG A 519 27.01 -21.18 -31.38
C ARG A 519 26.70 -22.47 -32.12
N ASP A 520 25.45 -22.90 -32.01
CA ASP A 520 24.89 -24.05 -32.73
C ASP A 520 25.63 -25.38 -32.47
N THR A 521 25.86 -25.67 -31.19
CA THR A 521 26.48 -26.93 -30.72
C THR A 521 25.42 -27.95 -30.31
N ASP A 522 25.78 -29.23 -30.14
CA ASP A 522 24.86 -30.27 -29.67
C ASP A 522 24.22 -29.94 -28.30
N ASP A 523 24.96 -29.24 -27.44
CA ASP A 523 24.49 -28.77 -26.13
C ASP A 523 23.64 -27.49 -26.23
N HIS A 524 23.73 -26.77 -27.36
CA HIS A 524 23.04 -25.50 -27.60
C HIS A 524 22.49 -25.43 -29.04
N PRO A 525 21.65 -26.40 -29.48
CA PRO A 525 21.24 -26.47 -30.87
C PRO A 525 20.35 -25.29 -31.22
N SER A 526 20.55 -24.71 -32.40
CA SER A 526 19.67 -23.68 -32.95
C SER A 526 18.46 -24.35 -33.58
N ARG A 527 17.34 -23.62 -33.57
CA ARG A 527 16.12 -24.08 -34.24
C ARG A 527 16.34 -24.02 -35.75
N GLU A 528 15.66 -24.90 -36.49
CA GLU A 528 15.73 -24.98 -37.95
C GLU A 528 15.51 -23.60 -38.60
N PHE A 529 14.49 -22.86 -38.15
CA PHE A 529 14.26 -21.46 -38.57
C PHE A 529 15.48 -20.54 -38.41
N CYS A 530 16.20 -20.64 -37.28
CA CYS A 530 17.35 -19.79 -37.02
C CYS A 530 18.55 -20.15 -37.90
N VAL A 531 18.80 -21.46 -38.09
CA VAL A 531 19.86 -21.97 -38.96
C VAL A 531 19.63 -21.45 -40.38
N GLU A 532 18.42 -21.61 -40.89
CA GLU A 532 18.09 -21.14 -42.24
C GLU A 532 18.19 -19.62 -42.41
N MET A 533 17.76 -18.85 -41.42
CA MET A 533 17.89 -17.39 -41.45
C MET A 533 19.35 -16.92 -41.40
N MET A 534 20.21 -17.63 -40.66
CA MET A 534 21.64 -17.40 -40.63
C MET A 534 22.27 -17.72 -41.99
N GLU A 535 21.98 -18.89 -42.56
CA GLU A 535 22.48 -19.29 -43.89
C GLU A 535 22.09 -18.28 -44.98
N MET A 536 20.82 -17.83 -44.99
CA MET A 536 20.36 -16.82 -45.95
C MET A 536 21.07 -15.48 -45.76
N SER A 537 21.26 -15.05 -44.51
CA SER A 537 21.94 -13.78 -44.20
C SER A 537 23.43 -13.83 -44.57
N GLU A 538 24.10 -14.95 -44.30
CA GLU A 538 25.49 -15.22 -44.70
C GLU A 538 25.63 -15.29 -46.23
N ALA A 539 24.61 -15.81 -46.92
CA ALA A 539 24.54 -15.79 -48.38
C ALA A 539 24.25 -14.39 -48.97
N GLY A 540 24.13 -13.36 -48.12
CA GLY A 540 23.94 -11.96 -48.48
C GLY A 540 22.48 -11.54 -48.67
N MET A 541 21.51 -12.31 -48.20
CA MET A 541 20.10 -11.90 -48.23
C MET A 541 19.80 -10.86 -47.15
N THR A 542 19.01 -9.86 -47.54
CA THR A 542 18.53 -8.80 -46.63
C THR A 542 17.05 -8.54 -46.84
N TRP A 543 16.37 -8.13 -45.78
CA TRP A 543 14.92 -7.90 -45.75
C TRP A 543 14.60 -6.46 -45.35
N THR A 544 13.49 -5.90 -45.84
CA THR A 544 12.99 -4.62 -45.34
C THR A 544 12.23 -4.80 -44.03
N ARG A 545 11.91 -3.71 -43.34
CA ARG A 545 11.12 -3.79 -42.10
C ARG A 545 9.71 -4.34 -42.36
N GLU A 546 9.07 -3.91 -43.44
CA GLU A 546 7.74 -4.35 -43.84
C GLU A 546 7.73 -5.84 -44.18
N ASP A 547 8.79 -6.35 -44.82
CA ASP A 547 8.93 -7.78 -45.11
C ASP A 547 8.88 -8.62 -43.82
N ILE A 548 9.59 -8.18 -42.77
CA ILE A 548 9.69 -8.91 -41.50
C ILE A 548 8.42 -8.77 -40.66
N ASP A 549 7.82 -7.57 -40.59
CA ASP A 549 6.62 -7.31 -39.78
C ASP A 549 5.39 -8.09 -40.27
N SER A 550 5.36 -8.46 -41.55
CA SER A 550 4.27 -9.26 -42.13
C SER A 550 4.36 -10.77 -41.84
N LEU A 551 5.30 -11.20 -40.98
CA LEU A 551 5.59 -12.61 -40.72
C LEU A 551 5.50 -12.97 -39.23
N GLU A 552 4.99 -14.18 -38.98
CA GLU A 552 4.88 -14.81 -37.67
C GLU A 552 5.73 -16.09 -37.64
N ASN A 553 6.36 -16.40 -36.50
CA ASN A 553 7.14 -17.63 -36.31
C ASN A 553 6.25 -18.82 -35.88
N GLU A 554 6.86 -20.00 -35.73
CA GLU A 554 6.28 -21.32 -35.37
C GLU A 554 5.31 -21.36 -34.16
N ILE A 555 5.27 -20.30 -33.34
CA ILE A 555 4.37 -20.14 -32.17
C ILE A 555 3.37 -18.98 -32.33
N GLY A 556 3.17 -18.46 -33.54
CA GLY A 556 2.26 -17.34 -33.83
C GLY A 556 2.74 -16.01 -33.24
N THR A 557 4.05 -15.82 -33.11
CA THR A 557 4.64 -14.59 -32.56
C THR A 557 5.43 -13.82 -33.61
N SER A 558 5.51 -12.50 -33.47
CA SER A 558 6.21 -11.63 -34.42
C SER A 558 7.68 -12.04 -34.59
N VAL A 559 8.07 -12.31 -35.84
CA VAL A 559 9.47 -12.61 -36.23
C VAL A 559 10.38 -11.41 -35.96
N TRP A 560 9.84 -10.19 -35.93
CA TRP A 560 10.60 -9.01 -35.55
C TRP A 560 10.95 -9.00 -34.05
N GLU A 561 9.95 -9.24 -33.20
CA GLU A 561 10.08 -9.09 -31.75
C GLU A 561 10.79 -10.29 -31.11
N MET A 562 10.29 -11.48 -31.43
CA MET A 562 10.74 -12.72 -30.82
C MET A 562 11.85 -13.38 -31.65
N ARG A 563 12.03 -12.97 -32.91
CA ARG A 563 13.03 -13.57 -33.82
C ARG A 563 12.71 -15.06 -33.96
N GLY A 564 13.66 -15.94 -33.63
CA GLY A 564 13.45 -17.38 -33.54
C GLY A 564 12.88 -17.90 -32.22
N GLY A 565 12.38 -17.05 -31.32
CA GLY A 565 11.73 -17.44 -30.06
C GLY A 565 12.55 -17.17 -28.79
N TRP A 566 12.40 -18.03 -27.79
CA TRP A 566 12.99 -17.91 -26.44
C TRP A 566 14.39 -18.55 -26.38
N MET A 567 15.29 -17.99 -25.56
CA MET A 567 16.58 -18.59 -25.23
C MET A 567 16.54 -19.17 -23.82
N THR A 568 16.89 -20.44 -23.66
CA THR A 568 17.16 -21.02 -22.33
C THR A 568 18.60 -20.70 -21.95
N LYS A 569 18.82 -20.18 -20.73
CA LYS A 569 20.17 -19.94 -20.24
C LYS A 569 20.82 -21.29 -19.90
N GLY A 570 22.00 -21.57 -20.48
CA GLY A 570 22.72 -22.84 -20.31
C GLY A 570 22.87 -23.24 -18.84
N GLY A 571 22.55 -24.50 -18.53
CA GLY A 571 22.58 -25.04 -17.17
C GLY A 571 21.43 -24.59 -16.25
N THR A 572 20.36 -23.97 -16.76
CA THR A 572 19.20 -23.52 -15.97
C THR A 572 17.88 -23.75 -16.71
N ASP A 573 16.75 -23.80 -15.98
CA ASP A 573 15.39 -23.81 -16.54
C ASP A 573 14.84 -22.38 -16.80
N ILE A 574 15.73 -21.38 -16.89
CA ILE A 574 15.35 -19.99 -17.08
C ILE A 574 15.28 -19.69 -18.57
N HIS A 575 14.05 -19.42 -19.05
CA HIS A 575 13.80 -18.98 -20.43
C HIS A 575 13.74 -17.45 -20.51
N LEU A 576 14.69 -16.88 -21.24
CA LEU A 576 14.72 -15.46 -21.57
C LEU A 576 13.85 -15.20 -22.81
N PRO A 577 13.09 -14.09 -22.83
CA PRO A 577 12.08 -13.85 -23.86
C PRO A 577 12.64 -13.41 -25.22
N TYR A 578 13.91 -13.65 -25.49
CA TYR A 578 14.54 -13.30 -26.75
C TYR A 578 15.52 -14.38 -27.22
N CYS A 579 15.68 -14.49 -28.53
CA CYS A 579 16.55 -15.47 -29.16
C CYS A 579 18.05 -15.13 -28.98
N ARG A 580 18.91 -16.15 -29.12
CA ARG A 580 20.39 -16.02 -29.27
C ARG A 580 20.80 -15.20 -30.50
N HIS A 581 19.90 -15.09 -31.46
CA HIS A 581 20.07 -14.33 -32.68
C HIS A 581 19.43 -12.93 -32.57
N ILE A 582 19.88 -12.01 -33.42
CA ILE A 582 19.47 -10.61 -33.46
C ILE A 582 19.34 -10.12 -34.90
N TRP A 583 18.42 -9.18 -35.11
CA TRP A 583 18.34 -8.41 -36.34
C TRP A 583 19.41 -7.32 -36.32
N THR A 584 20.21 -7.25 -37.38
CA THR A 584 21.17 -6.17 -37.61
C THR A 584 20.61 -5.24 -38.68
N GLN A 585 20.43 -3.97 -38.33
CA GLN A 585 20.03 -2.94 -39.28
C GLN A 585 21.25 -2.53 -40.09
N GLN A 586 21.14 -2.58 -41.42
CA GLN A 586 22.20 -2.28 -42.38
C GLN A 586 21.76 -1.17 -43.33
N VAL A 587 22.66 -0.23 -43.62
CA VAL A 587 22.49 0.76 -44.68
C VAL A 587 23.27 0.30 -45.90
N ILE A 588 22.58 0.03 -47.00
CA ILE A 588 23.18 -0.41 -48.26
C ILE A 588 23.06 0.70 -49.30
N ILE A 589 24.16 0.99 -50.00
CA ILE A 589 24.14 1.86 -51.18
C ILE A 589 24.23 1.00 -52.44
N ASN A 590 23.22 1.09 -53.31
CA ASN A 590 23.15 0.38 -54.59
C ASN A 590 23.47 1.28 -55.78
#